data_AF-A0A2V5TTF4-F1
#
_entry.id   AF-A0A2V5TTF4-F1
#
_cell.length_a   1.000
_cell.length_b   1.000
_cell.length_c   1.000
_cell.angle_alpha   90.00
_cell.angle_beta   90.00
_cell.angle_gamma   90.00
#
_symmetry.space_group_name_H-M   'P 1'
#
loop_
_entity.id
_entity.type
_entity.pdbx_description
1 polymer ?
#
loop_
_entity_poly.entity_id
_entity_poly.type
_entity_poly.pdbx_seq_one_letter_code
_entity_poly.pdbx_strand_id
1 'polypeptide(L)'
;MWQSHAFSLVGPYAIAGGDVWQVQRIGYNLGGDIGGPMNVAAGEEYRWNTPNLFYAYDAPFLDFFGTRGREEIEKAVKIINDLPPASLLNVDDYPMTGERINFRAAALGLFDLRSTALSLTLEEMGLASPERWVYCLRNRGVPPSPLTPPPAFFNVIRRNFDPVTAAESPYINGRLWTYIAILDGTTISITINQPVDPLDFGRFDPVSALRDAFSGFSVGSYFTGLTRDDVGAIKYTYRVDNKNFEAAVPGSTNAGFSAIIGGGGGGSPWAIPPGTNNVTTNVVGGVSATGLIDPALRFGVDKINLIRGDYDSILGEFFTPITNVYDEKIEVGGVPQTQRVLRIVTTPDLIFSARDLQGVPDVSPNLPGVTIAERANTANWQNDRSLSGGTILNAGPGTIRPPVFIAFNNIGFITFEGPIPGPVFGLNNLPYFLFGAFDGSTNEPVIFSQGGSITIQQLEQLALGR
;
A
#
# COMPACT_ATOMS: atom_id res chain seq x y z
N MET A 1 27.17 -12.62 9.86
CA MET A 1 26.27 -13.42 8.99
C MET A 1 25.52 -12.41 8.15
N TRP A 2 25.68 -12.40 6.83
CA TRP A 2 24.98 -11.46 5.96
C TRP A 2 23.50 -11.84 5.99
N GLN A 3 22.65 -11.02 6.61
CA GLN A 3 21.23 -11.31 6.73
C GLN A 3 20.58 -11.11 5.34
N SER A 4 20.10 -12.19 4.73
CA SER A 4 19.46 -12.20 3.42
C SER A 4 18.00 -11.76 3.54
N HIS A 5 17.76 -10.44 3.51
CA HIS A 5 16.43 -9.86 3.60
C HIS A 5 16.35 -8.58 2.78
N ALA A 6 15.16 -8.25 2.27
CA ALA A 6 14.98 -6.99 1.56
C ALA A 6 13.52 -6.56 1.43
N PHE A 7 13.28 -5.32 1.05
CA PHE A 7 11.94 -4.81 0.77
C PHE A 7 12.00 -3.73 -0.30
N SER A 8 10.84 -3.43 -0.87
CA SER A 8 10.64 -2.31 -1.79
C SER A 8 9.59 -1.36 -1.22
N LEU A 9 9.72 -0.06 -1.52
CA LEU A 9 8.74 0.96 -1.14
C LEU A 9 8.15 1.60 -2.40
N VAL A 10 6.90 2.05 -2.30
CA VAL A 10 6.18 2.77 -3.35
C VAL A 10 6.08 4.25 -3.03
N GLY A 11 5.96 5.06 -4.07
CA GLY A 11 5.67 6.50 -3.99
C GLY A 11 5.27 7.05 -5.36
N PRO A 12 5.03 8.36 -5.48
CA PRO A 12 4.79 9.01 -6.76
C PRO A 12 5.88 8.73 -7.79
N TYR A 13 5.49 8.66 -9.06
CA TYR A 13 6.43 8.37 -10.14
C TYR A 13 7.57 9.38 -10.22
N ALA A 14 8.79 8.86 -10.27
CA ALA A 14 10.01 9.64 -10.25
C ALA A 14 10.18 10.51 -11.51
N ILE A 15 10.51 11.78 -11.27
CA ILE A 15 10.85 12.78 -12.26
C ILE A 15 12.37 12.97 -12.24
N ALA A 16 13.08 12.69 -13.34
CA ALA A 16 14.51 12.92 -13.46
C ALA A 16 14.79 14.12 -14.38
N GLY A 17 15.50 15.13 -13.90
CA GLY A 17 15.83 16.33 -14.69
C GLY A 17 14.64 17.18 -15.14
N GLY A 18 13.44 16.97 -14.57
CA GLY A 18 12.18 17.55 -15.06
C GLY A 18 11.35 16.61 -15.96
N ASP A 19 11.93 15.48 -16.41
CA ASP A 19 11.26 14.48 -17.22
C ASP A 19 10.97 13.19 -16.43
N VAL A 20 9.71 12.73 -16.44
CA VAL A 20 9.30 11.47 -15.78
C VAL A 20 10.03 10.29 -16.45
N TRP A 21 10.83 9.52 -15.69
CA TRP A 21 11.49 8.33 -16.24
C TRP A 21 10.73 7.04 -15.94
N GLN A 22 9.98 6.99 -14.83
CA GLN A 22 9.10 5.87 -14.50
C GLN A 22 7.85 5.91 -15.38
N VAL A 23 8.00 5.46 -16.62
CA VAL A 23 6.97 5.49 -17.66
C VAL A 23 6.58 4.10 -18.14
N GLN A 24 5.41 4.01 -18.76
CA GLN A 24 4.85 2.78 -19.35
C GLN A 24 5.83 2.05 -20.27
N ARG A 25 6.63 2.79 -21.04
CA ARG A 25 7.56 2.21 -22.02
C ARG A 25 8.55 1.23 -21.41
N ILE A 26 8.92 1.41 -20.14
CA ILE A 26 9.89 0.58 -19.42
C ILE A 26 9.31 -0.06 -18.15
N GLY A 27 7.98 -0.29 -18.13
CA GLY A 27 7.35 -1.19 -17.15
C GLY A 27 6.78 -0.53 -15.88
N TYR A 28 6.63 0.79 -15.86
CA TYR A 28 6.00 1.54 -14.75
C TYR A 28 4.66 2.13 -15.19
N ASN A 29 3.82 2.55 -14.25
CA ASN A 29 2.53 3.17 -14.58
C ASN A 29 1.70 2.26 -15.51
N LEU A 30 1.72 0.96 -15.20
CA LEU A 30 0.88 -0.04 -15.84
C LEU A 30 -0.50 -0.05 -15.15
N GLY A 31 -1.49 -0.67 -15.80
CA GLY A 31 -2.82 -0.82 -15.20
C GLY A 31 -2.73 -1.51 -13.84
N GLY A 32 -3.28 -0.87 -12.79
CA GLY A 32 -3.26 -1.37 -11.42
C GLY A 32 -2.15 -0.81 -10.53
N ASP A 33 -1.12 -0.17 -11.11
CA ASP A 33 -0.08 0.52 -10.36
C ASP A 33 -0.62 1.81 -9.73
N ILE A 34 -0.21 2.11 -8.50
CA ILE A 34 -0.55 3.37 -7.82
C ILE A 34 0.60 4.38 -7.81
N GLY A 35 1.82 3.90 -8.06
CA GLY A 35 3.06 4.64 -7.95
C GLY A 35 4.24 3.81 -8.49
N GLY A 36 5.44 4.35 -8.34
CA GLY A 36 6.68 3.70 -8.73
C GLY A 36 7.55 3.32 -7.53
N PRO A 37 8.58 2.48 -7.73
CA PRO A 37 9.46 2.07 -6.64
C PRO A 37 10.43 3.18 -6.23
N MET A 38 10.65 3.34 -4.92
CA MET A 38 11.47 4.41 -4.34
C MET A 38 12.93 3.99 -4.13
N ASN A 39 13.86 4.96 -4.16
CA ASN A 39 15.27 4.70 -3.85
C ASN A 39 15.51 4.95 -2.36
N VAL A 40 15.41 3.89 -1.58
CA VAL A 40 15.61 3.92 -0.13
C VAL A 40 17.02 4.42 0.24
N ALA A 41 18.05 4.00 -0.51
CA ALA A 41 19.42 4.45 -0.28
C ALA A 41 19.63 5.97 -0.48
N ALA A 42 18.73 6.63 -1.21
CA ALA A 42 18.75 8.08 -1.43
C ALA A 42 17.73 8.84 -0.56
N GLY A 43 17.04 8.14 0.36
CA GLY A 43 16.00 8.70 1.22
C GLY A 43 14.73 9.11 0.45
N GLU A 44 14.34 8.39 -0.60
CA GLU A 44 13.14 8.70 -1.40
C GLU A 44 11.84 8.06 -0.86
N GLU A 45 11.83 7.61 0.38
CA GLU A 45 10.70 6.88 0.98
C GLU A 45 9.44 7.73 1.25
N TYR A 46 8.29 7.05 1.29
CA TYR A 46 7.00 7.63 1.69
C TYR A 46 6.43 6.88 2.88
N ARG A 47 5.90 7.62 3.86
CA ARG A 47 5.36 7.03 5.09
C ARG A 47 4.23 7.84 5.71
N TRP A 48 3.47 7.20 6.58
CA TRP A 48 2.60 7.88 7.54
C TRP A 48 3.44 8.39 8.71
N ASN A 49 3.48 9.69 8.95
CA ASN A 49 4.24 10.27 10.07
C ASN A 49 3.38 10.53 11.32
N THR A 50 2.25 9.84 11.45
CA THR A 50 1.37 9.88 12.62
C THR A 50 1.17 8.46 13.17
N PRO A 51 1.20 8.26 14.50
CA PRO A 51 1.16 6.91 15.09
C PRO A 51 -0.23 6.26 15.05
N ASN A 52 -1.29 7.06 14.91
CA ASN A 52 -2.67 6.55 14.91
C ASN A 52 -3.34 6.92 13.59
N LEU A 53 -3.77 5.89 12.85
CA LEU A 53 -4.51 6.00 11.61
C LEU A 53 -5.93 5.49 11.86
N PHE A 54 -6.93 6.28 11.49
CA PHE A 54 -8.33 5.93 11.72
C PHE A 54 -8.94 5.33 10.47
N TYR A 55 -9.54 4.16 10.56
CA TYR A 55 -10.18 3.51 9.41
C TYR A 55 -11.67 3.25 9.62
N ALA A 56 -12.41 3.07 8.53
CA ALA A 56 -13.86 2.89 8.53
C ALA A 56 -14.34 2.02 7.36
N TYR A 57 -15.61 1.61 7.40
CA TYR A 57 -16.28 0.83 6.35
C TYR A 57 -17.49 1.60 5.81
N ASP A 58 -17.61 1.75 4.51
CA ASP A 58 -18.78 2.42 3.93
C ASP A 58 -20.01 1.52 3.76
N ALA A 59 -21.15 2.13 3.44
CA ALA A 59 -22.42 1.44 3.25
C ALA A 59 -22.31 0.36 2.16
N PRO A 60 -21.79 0.64 0.94
CA PRO A 60 -21.59 -0.40 -0.07
C PRO A 60 -20.80 -1.62 0.42
N PHE A 61 -19.77 -1.42 1.24
CA PHE A 61 -19.03 -2.53 1.85
C PHE A 61 -19.91 -3.34 2.79
N LEU A 62 -20.58 -2.67 3.73
CA LEU A 62 -21.42 -3.33 4.73
C LEU A 62 -22.65 -4.02 4.08
N ASP A 63 -23.21 -3.45 3.01
CA ASP A 63 -24.33 -4.02 2.27
C ASP A 63 -23.95 -5.32 1.55
N PHE A 64 -22.76 -5.38 0.97
CA PHE A 64 -22.32 -6.56 0.21
C PHE A 64 -21.64 -7.62 1.07
N PHE A 65 -20.65 -7.22 1.88
CA PHE A 65 -19.83 -8.13 2.68
C PHE A 65 -20.40 -8.40 4.07
N GLY A 66 -21.27 -7.52 4.56
CA GLY A 66 -21.92 -7.66 5.85
C GLY A 66 -20.96 -7.63 7.04
N THR A 67 -21.49 -8.04 8.19
CA THR A 67 -20.71 -8.20 9.43
C THR A 67 -19.55 -9.18 9.23
N ARG A 68 -19.74 -10.22 8.42
CA ARG A 68 -18.73 -11.25 8.23
C ARG A 68 -17.51 -10.75 7.47
N GLY A 69 -17.67 -10.03 6.36
CA GLY A 69 -16.49 -9.50 5.67
C GLY A 69 -15.80 -8.39 6.45
N ARG A 70 -16.55 -7.61 7.25
CA ARG A 70 -15.96 -6.72 8.26
C ARG A 70 -15.03 -7.49 9.20
N GLU A 71 -15.51 -8.59 9.82
CA GLU A 71 -14.68 -9.43 10.70
C GLU A 71 -13.41 -9.95 10.02
N GLU A 72 -13.44 -10.23 8.72
CA GLU A 72 -12.25 -10.65 7.97
C GLU A 72 -11.24 -9.51 7.77
N ILE A 73 -11.70 -8.29 7.49
CA ILE A 73 -10.81 -7.11 7.43
C ILE A 73 -10.25 -6.80 8.82
N GLU A 74 -11.04 -6.92 9.90
CA GLU A 74 -10.55 -6.75 11.27
C GLU A 74 -9.40 -7.72 11.59
N LYS A 75 -9.42 -8.96 11.06
CA LYS A 75 -8.28 -9.90 11.20
C LYS A 75 -7.03 -9.40 10.48
N ALA A 76 -7.18 -8.81 9.29
CA ALA A 76 -6.06 -8.22 8.55
C ALA A 76 -5.45 -7.02 9.31
N VAL A 77 -6.30 -6.11 9.79
CA VAL A 77 -5.90 -4.97 10.63
C VAL A 77 -5.21 -5.46 11.90
N LYS A 78 -5.72 -6.52 12.53
CA LYS A 78 -5.12 -7.11 13.74
C LYS A 78 -3.69 -7.59 13.50
N ILE A 79 -3.41 -8.21 12.35
CA ILE A 79 -2.04 -8.65 11.99
C ILE A 79 -1.06 -7.47 12.02
N ILE A 80 -1.46 -6.30 11.53
CA ILE A 80 -0.63 -5.09 11.55
C ILE A 80 -0.51 -4.52 12.97
N ASN A 81 -1.62 -4.42 13.71
CA ASN A 81 -1.64 -3.84 15.06
C ASN A 81 -0.91 -4.68 16.12
N ASP A 82 -0.88 -6.01 15.93
CA ASP A 82 -0.19 -6.97 16.80
C ASP A 82 1.33 -6.85 16.69
N LEU A 83 1.86 -6.16 15.66
CA LEU A 83 3.28 -5.91 15.57
C LEU A 83 3.77 -5.11 16.80
N PRO A 84 4.92 -5.49 17.38
CA PRO A 84 5.57 -4.65 18.38
C PRO A 84 6.03 -3.33 17.73
N PRO A 85 6.33 -2.31 18.53
CA PRO A 85 7.04 -1.12 18.03
C PRO A 85 8.30 -1.53 17.25
N ALA A 86 8.63 -0.80 16.19
CA ALA A 86 9.76 -1.05 15.29
C ALA A 86 11.09 -1.17 16.05
N SER A 87 11.25 -0.42 17.14
CA SER A 87 12.38 -0.48 18.08
C SER A 87 12.55 -1.85 18.75
N LEU A 88 11.46 -2.58 19.00
CA LEU A 88 11.45 -3.91 19.61
C LEU A 88 11.30 -5.04 18.59
N LEU A 89 11.06 -4.70 17.32
CA LEU A 89 10.75 -5.66 16.30
C LEU A 89 12.02 -6.41 15.86
N ASN A 90 12.01 -7.73 16.00
CA ASN A 90 13.03 -8.60 15.43
C ASN A 90 12.50 -9.27 14.15
N VAL A 91 13.12 -9.00 13.01
CA VAL A 91 12.70 -9.54 11.71
C VAL A 91 12.89 -11.06 11.63
N ASP A 92 13.84 -11.61 12.38
CA ASP A 92 14.12 -13.05 12.40
C ASP A 92 13.02 -13.88 13.09
N ASP A 93 12.11 -13.22 13.83
CA ASP A 93 10.98 -13.89 14.51
C ASP A 93 9.81 -14.20 13.55
N TYR A 94 9.90 -13.72 12.29
CA TYR A 94 8.83 -13.85 11.29
C TYR A 94 9.19 -14.86 10.19
N PRO A 95 8.20 -15.56 9.63
CA PRO A 95 8.46 -16.61 8.67
C PRO A 95 8.89 -16.05 7.30
N MET A 96 9.67 -16.84 6.57
CA MET A 96 10.01 -16.55 5.16
C MET A 96 8.83 -16.76 4.20
N THR A 97 7.79 -17.47 4.64
CA THR A 97 6.58 -17.67 3.84
C THR A 97 5.37 -17.68 4.76
N GLY A 98 4.39 -16.84 4.44
CA GLY A 98 3.11 -16.76 5.13
C GLY A 98 1.96 -17.42 4.36
N GLU A 99 2.21 -17.88 3.14
CA GLU A 99 1.17 -18.37 2.23
C GLU A 99 0.82 -19.83 2.53
N ARG A 100 -0.48 -20.13 2.48
CA ARG A 100 -1.06 -21.46 2.59
C ARG A 100 -2.21 -21.59 1.60
N ILE A 101 -2.56 -22.84 1.27
CA ILE A 101 -3.62 -23.14 0.31
C ILE A 101 -4.73 -23.92 1.01
N ASN A 102 -5.97 -23.46 0.86
CA ASN A 102 -7.16 -24.23 1.17
C ASN A 102 -7.68 -24.88 -0.13
N PHE A 103 -7.52 -26.20 -0.26
CA PHE A 103 -7.88 -26.91 -1.49
C PHE A 103 -9.36 -26.89 -1.82
N ARG A 104 -10.25 -26.79 -0.82
CA ARG A 104 -11.70 -26.65 -1.07
C ARG A 104 -12.00 -25.27 -1.65
N ALA A 105 -11.42 -24.22 -1.08
CA ALA A 105 -11.54 -22.86 -1.61
C ALA A 105 -10.92 -22.73 -3.02
N ALA A 106 -9.78 -23.39 -3.27
CA ALA A 106 -9.14 -23.43 -4.59
C ALA A 106 -10.04 -24.11 -5.64
N ALA A 107 -10.64 -25.25 -5.29
CA ALA A 107 -11.58 -25.95 -6.18
C ALA A 107 -12.84 -25.13 -6.50
N LEU A 108 -13.21 -24.21 -5.60
CA LEU A 108 -14.35 -23.31 -5.75
C LEU A 108 -13.98 -21.95 -6.37
N GLY A 109 -12.71 -21.70 -6.70
CA GLY A 109 -12.26 -20.46 -7.34
C GLY A 109 -12.31 -19.22 -6.43
N LEU A 110 -12.17 -19.38 -5.11
CA LEU A 110 -12.35 -18.28 -4.15
C LEU A 110 -11.05 -17.50 -3.91
N PHE A 111 -11.14 -16.16 -3.91
CA PHE A 111 -10.06 -15.26 -3.46
C PHE A 111 -10.25 -14.89 -1.98
N ASP A 112 -9.18 -14.93 -1.18
CA ASP A 112 -9.26 -14.59 0.25
C ASP A 112 -9.39 -13.08 0.47
N LEU A 113 -10.52 -12.65 1.05
CA LEU A 113 -10.80 -11.23 1.34
C LEU A 113 -9.78 -10.66 2.33
N ARG A 114 -9.45 -11.41 3.40
CA ARG A 114 -8.50 -10.96 4.44
C ARG A 114 -7.11 -10.70 3.86
N SER A 115 -6.58 -11.65 3.09
CA SER A 115 -5.25 -11.52 2.48
C SER A 115 -5.19 -10.34 1.50
N THR A 116 -6.25 -10.15 0.72
CA THR A 116 -6.38 -9.01 -0.18
C THR A 116 -6.37 -7.70 0.60
N ALA A 117 -7.18 -7.58 1.66
CA ALA A 117 -7.22 -6.39 2.51
C ALA A 117 -5.87 -6.10 3.18
N LEU A 118 -5.19 -7.14 3.66
CA LEU A 118 -3.86 -7.02 4.28
C LEU A 118 -2.84 -6.45 3.29
N SER A 119 -2.75 -7.04 2.09
CA SER A 119 -1.81 -6.60 1.05
C SER A 119 -2.07 -5.16 0.61
N LEU A 120 -3.32 -4.80 0.35
CA LEU A 120 -3.69 -3.44 -0.06
C LEU A 120 -3.42 -2.41 1.03
N THR A 121 -3.63 -2.78 2.30
CA THR A 121 -3.33 -1.89 3.43
C THR A 121 -1.82 -1.67 3.55
N LEU A 122 -0.99 -2.71 3.38
CA LEU A 122 0.47 -2.58 3.39
C LEU A 122 0.98 -1.67 2.27
N GLU A 123 0.38 -1.77 1.08
CA GLU A 123 0.73 -0.91 -0.04
C GLU A 123 0.40 0.57 0.24
N GLU A 124 -0.76 0.84 0.85
CA GLU A 124 -1.15 2.17 1.32
C GLU A 124 -0.40 2.64 2.58
N MET A 125 0.38 1.75 3.20
CA MET A 125 1.38 2.08 4.21
C MET A 125 2.76 2.37 3.60
N GLY A 126 2.92 2.26 2.28
CA GLY A 126 4.12 2.60 1.53
C GLY A 126 4.94 1.39 1.02
N LEU A 127 4.50 0.15 1.23
CA LEU A 127 5.22 -1.03 0.73
C LEU A 127 4.96 -1.24 -0.76
N ALA A 128 5.95 -1.76 -1.48
CA ALA A 128 5.82 -2.19 -2.87
C ALA A 128 6.22 -3.65 -3.03
N SER A 129 5.72 -4.31 -4.08
CA SER A 129 6.14 -5.69 -4.41
C SER A 129 7.65 -5.78 -4.65
N PRO A 130 8.43 -6.45 -3.77
CA PRO A 130 9.84 -6.66 -4.03
C PRO A 130 10.09 -7.60 -5.21
N GLU A 131 9.15 -8.47 -5.57
CA GLU A 131 9.30 -9.41 -6.70
C GLU A 131 9.38 -8.69 -8.04
N ARG A 132 8.61 -7.61 -8.20
CA ARG A 132 8.68 -6.76 -9.40
C ARG A 132 9.88 -5.83 -9.39
N TRP A 133 10.25 -5.33 -8.21
CA TRP A 133 11.22 -4.24 -8.08
C TRP A 133 12.63 -4.70 -7.69
N VAL A 134 12.86 -6.00 -7.47
CA VAL A 134 14.19 -6.58 -7.24
C VAL A 134 15.13 -6.30 -8.40
N TYR A 135 14.67 -6.43 -9.65
CA TYR A 135 15.34 -5.90 -10.84
C TYR A 135 14.31 -5.21 -11.72
N CYS A 136 14.58 -3.96 -12.10
CA CYS A 136 13.69 -3.15 -12.93
C CYS A 136 14.47 -2.29 -13.92
N LEU A 137 13.83 -1.92 -15.03
CA LEU A 137 14.47 -1.14 -16.09
C LEU A 137 14.57 0.32 -15.68
N ARG A 138 15.74 0.94 -15.85
CA ARG A 138 15.97 2.38 -15.62
C ARG A 138 15.95 3.19 -16.92
N ASN A 139 16.38 2.59 -18.01
CA ASN A 139 16.42 3.23 -19.32
C ASN A 139 16.36 2.19 -20.44
N ARG A 140 15.86 2.62 -21.62
CA ARG A 140 15.83 1.86 -22.86
C ARG A 140 16.32 2.76 -24.00
N GLY A 141 17.39 2.35 -24.68
CA GLY A 141 17.93 3.03 -25.86
C GLY A 141 17.79 2.18 -27.11
N VAL A 142 17.41 2.80 -28.23
CA VAL A 142 17.38 2.14 -29.54
C VAL A 142 18.22 2.97 -30.50
N PRO A 143 19.54 2.72 -30.58
CA PRO A 143 20.38 3.43 -31.52
C PRO A 143 20.00 3.08 -32.97
N PRO A 144 20.29 3.95 -33.95
CA PRO A 144 20.10 3.65 -35.36
C PRO A 144 20.77 2.33 -35.75
N SER A 145 20.04 1.46 -36.45
CA SER A 145 20.51 0.14 -36.84
C SER A 145 19.92 -0.28 -38.19
N PRO A 146 20.68 -1.03 -39.03
CA PRO A 146 20.15 -1.63 -40.24
C PRO A 146 19.25 -2.86 -39.96
N LEU A 147 19.20 -3.36 -38.73
CA LEU A 147 18.37 -4.50 -38.34
C LEU A 147 16.91 -4.09 -38.12
N THR A 148 15.96 -4.96 -38.49
CA THR A 148 14.52 -4.74 -38.29
C THR A 148 13.91 -5.92 -37.51
N PRO A 149 13.43 -5.72 -36.27
CA PRO A 149 13.47 -4.47 -35.52
C PRO A 149 14.90 -4.10 -35.07
N PRO A 150 15.20 -2.80 -34.85
CA PRO A 150 16.48 -2.37 -34.28
C PRO A 150 16.71 -2.96 -32.87
N PRO A 151 17.96 -3.31 -32.50
CA PRO A 151 18.26 -3.83 -31.17
C PRO A 151 18.07 -2.73 -30.11
N ALA A 152 17.43 -3.11 -29.00
CA ALA A 152 17.27 -2.27 -27.83
C ALA A 152 18.35 -2.59 -26.78
N PHE A 153 18.79 -1.54 -26.08
CA PHE A 153 19.75 -1.61 -24.99
C PHE A 153 19.07 -1.12 -23.72
N PHE A 154 19.37 -1.78 -22.60
CA PHE A 154 18.68 -1.54 -21.33
C PHE A 154 19.67 -1.27 -20.22
N ASN A 155 19.34 -0.30 -19.36
CA ASN A 155 19.96 -0.18 -18.05
C ASN A 155 19.02 -0.81 -17.03
N VAL A 156 19.53 -1.73 -16.22
CA VAL A 156 18.77 -2.41 -15.15
C VAL A 156 19.28 -1.91 -13.81
N ILE A 157 18.37 -1.61 -12.90
CA ILE A 157 18.65 -1.23 -11.52
C ILE A 157 17.88 -2.12 -10.56
N ARG A 158 18.16 -2.00 -9.26
CA ARG A 158 17.41 -2.66 -8.21
C ARG A 158 16.71 -1.62 -7.36
N ARG A 159 15.51 -1.95 -6.90
CA ARG A 159 14.72 -1.11 -5.99
C ARG A 159 14.25 -1.90 -4.77
N ASN A 160 15.05 -2.91 -4.42
CA ASN A 160 14.87 -3.79 -3.29
C ASN A 160 16.07 -3.64 -2.36
N PHE A 161 15.83 -3.42 -1.07
CA PHE A 161 16.83 -2.92 -0.13
C PHE A 161 16.83 -3.69 1.19
N ASP A 162 18.00 -3.88 1.76
CA ASP A 162 18.16 -4.43 3.11
C ASP A 162 17.65 -3.43 4.17
N PRO A 163 16.73 -3.82 5.08
CA PRO A 163 16.09 -2.91 6.05
C PRO A 163 16.99 -2.45 7.19
N VAL A 164 18.20 -2.98 7.33
CA VAL A 164 19.18 -2.50 8.30
C VAL A 164 20.09 -1.47 7.66
N THR A 165 20.68 -1.82 6.53
CA THR A 165 21.75 -1.08 5.85
C THR A 165 21.27 -0.12 4.77
N ALA A 166 20.02 -0.26 4.30
CA ALA A 166 19.50 0.40 3.10
C ALA A 166 20.29 0.12 1.81
N ALA A 167 21.16 -0.89 1.81
CA ALA A 167 21.90 -1.31 0.63
C ALA A 167 20.98 -2.12 -0.31
N GLU A 168 21.20 -2.00 -1.62
CA GLU A 168 20.49 -2.83 -2.60
C GLU A 168 20.72 -4.32 -2.35
N SER A 169 19.65 -5.12 -2.38
CA SER A 169 19.68 -6.54 -2.10
C SER A 169 18.92 -7.32 -3.18
N PRO A 170 19.51 -8.40 -3.72
CA PRO A 170 18.82 -9.30 -4.65
C PRO A 170 18.04 -10.41 -3.91
N TYR A 171 17.86 -10.31 -2.60
CA TYR A 171 17.17 -11.35 -1.82
C TYR A 171 15.71 -10.97 -1.56
N ILE A 172 14.80 -11.95 -1.58
CA ILE A 172 13.41 -11.81 -1.12
C ILE A 172 13.10 -13.02 -0.25
N ASN A 173 12.67 -12.77 0.99
CA ASN A 173 12.40 -13.74 2.04
C ASN A 173 13.51 -14.81 2.14
N GLY A 174 14.76 -14.37 2.10
CA GLY A 174 15.94 -15.23 2.16
C GLY A 174 16.33 -15.95 0.86
N ARG A 175 15.57 -15.79 -0.22
CA ARG A 175 15.83 -16.42 -1.53
C ARG A 175 16.57 -15.47 -2.44
N LEU A 176 17.56 -15.95 -3.18
CA LEU A 176 18.28 -15.14 -4.16
C LEU A 176 17.45 -15.02 -5.45
N TRP A 177 17.28 -13.81 -5.95
CA TRP A 177 16.56 -13.52 -7.19
C TRP A 177 17.50 -13.01 -8.29
N THR A 178 17.05 -13.18 -9.52
CA THR A 178 17.66 -12.62 -10.73
C THR A 178 16.55 -12.25 -11.72
N TYR A 179 16.90 -11.52 -12.77
CA TYR A 179 16.09 -11.49 -13.99
C TYR A 179 16.68 -12.46 -15.01
N ILE A 180 15.84 -13.16 -15.78
CA ILE A 180 16.29 -14.10 -16.82
C ILE A 180 16.07 -13.62 -18.24
N ALA A 181 15.19 -12.64 -18.42
CA ALA A 181 14.93 -12.05 -19.71
C ALA A 181 14.45 -10.61 -19.52
N ILE A 182 14.58 -9.84 -20.60
CA ILE A 182 13.85 -8.59 -20.78
C ILE A 182 12.88 -8.84 -21.93
N LEU A 183 11.58 -8.78 -21.67
CA LEU A 183 10.59 -8.78 -22.74
C LEU A 183 10.52 -7.37 -23.30
N ASP A 184 10.95 -7.18 -24.56
CA ASP A 184 10.85 -5.90 -25.26
C ASP A 184 9.68 -5.93 -26.26
N GLY A 185 8.52 -5.47 -25.81
CA GLY A 185 7.34 -5.27 -26.66
C GLY A 185 7.35 -3.92 -27.38
N THR A 186 6.35 -3.72 -28.24
CA THR A 186 6.14 -2.45 -28.97
C THR A 186 5.76 -1.32 -28.03
N THR A 187 4.96 -1.60 -27.00
CA THR A 187 4.44 -0.60 -26.04
C THR A 187 5.17 -0.61 -24.70
N ILE A 188 5.62 -1.78 -24.23
CA ILE A 188 6.16 -1.99 -22.88
C ILE A 188 7.42 -2.85 -22.97
N SER A 189 8.41 -2.55 -22.13
CA SER A 189 9.52 -3.44 -21.82
C SER A 189 9.56 -3.74 -20.33
N ILE A 190 9.78 -4.99 -19.93
CA ILE A 190 9.87 -5.41 -18.53
C ILE A 190 10.98 -6.44 -18.32
N THR A 191 11.55 -6.45 -17.12
CA THR A 191 12.37 -7.54 -16.61
C THR A 191 11.48 -8.71 -16.18
N ILE A 192 11.90 -9.94 -16.48
CA ILE A 192 11.26 -11.17 -15.99
C ILE A 192 12.07 -11.67 -14.81
N ASN A 193 11.59 -11.35 -13.62
CA ASN A 193 12.24 -11.68 -12.35
C ASN A 193 11.82 -13.08 -11.89
N GLN A 194 12.77 -13.83 -11.32
CA GLN A 194 12.50 -15.12 -10.69
C GLN A 194 13.59 -15.45 -9.65
N PRO A 195 13.32 -16.35 -8.68
CA PRO A 195 14.36 -16.86 -7.83
C PRO A 195 15.37 -17.67 -8.65
N VAL A 196 16.63 -17.66 -8.22
CA VAL A 196 17.72 -18.42 -8.83
C VAL A 196 17.48 -19.92 -8.70
N ASP A 197 16.83 -20.35 -7.61
CA ASP A 197 16.25 -21.69 -7.51
C ASP A 197 14.83 -21.68 -8.09
N PRO A 198 14.58 -22.33 -9.24
CA PRO A 198 13.25 -22.35 -9.84
C PRO A 198 12.19 -23.03 -8.98
N LEU A 199 12.58 -23.86 -7.99
CA LEU A 199 11.63 -24.51 -7.08
C LEU A 199 11.06 -23.56 -6.02
N ASP A 200 11.65 -22.38 -5.85
CA ASP A 200 11.22 -21.35 -4.90
C ASP A 200 10.20 -20.37 -5.51
N PHE A 201 9.94 -20.44 -6.82
CA PHE A 201 8.99 -19.54 -7.51
C PHE A 201 7.56 -19.72 -6.96
N GLY A 202 6.93 -18.62 -6.56
CA GLY A 202 5.55 -18.59 -6.05
C GLY A 202 5.35 -19.28 -4.70
N ARG A 203 6.37 -19.31 -3.83
CA ARG A 203 6.32 -19.99 -2.51
C ARG A 203 6.78 -19.14 -1.35
N PHE A 204 7.60 -18.12 -1.62
CA PHE A 204 8.23 -17.26 -0.62
C PHE A 204 7.81 -15.81 -0.83
N ASP A 205 6.57 -15.65 -1.27
CA ASP A 205 6.04 -14.37 -1.68
C ASP A 205 5.73 -13.53 -0.43
N PRO A 206 6.21 -12.29 -0.37
CA PRO A 206 5.79 -11.35 0.66
C PRO A 206 4.34 -10.93 0.42
N VAL A 207 3.64 -10.55 1.49
CA VAL A 207 2.22 -10.14 1.41
C VAL A 207 2.07 -8.90 0.53
N SER A 208 3.05 -8.00 0.54
CA SER A 208 3.13 -6.83 -0.34
C SER A 208 3.25 -7.17 -1.84
N ALA A 209 3.57 -8.41 -2.21
CA ALA A 209 3.64 -8.87 -3.60
C ALA A 209 2.37 -9.57 -4.11
N LEU A 210 1.34 -9.79 -3.27
CA LEU A 210 0.13 -10.57 -3.59
C LEU A 210 -0.46 -10.29 -4.99
N ARG A 211 -0.48 -9.02 -5.40
CA ARG A 211 -1.10 -8.56 -6.66
C ARG A 211 -0.12 -8.43 -7.81
N ASP A 212 1.12 -8.86 -7.63
CA ASP A 212 2.13 -8.77 -8.65
C ASP A 212 2.06 -9.92 -9.64
N ALA A 213 2.42 -9.66 -10.90
CA ALA A 213 2.42 -10.66 -11.95
C ALA A 213 3.42 -11.80 -11.72
N PHE A 214 4.40 -11.62 -10.83
CA PHE A 214 5.38 -12.64 -10.45
C PHE A 214 5.01 -13.43 -9.19
N SER A 215 3.91 -13.09 -8.52
CA SER A 215 3.44 -13.82 -7.34
C SER A 215 2.73 -15.12 -7.72
N GLY A 216 2.95 -16.16 -6.91
CA GLY A 216 2.22 -17.42 -6.91
C GLY A 216 0.86 -17.38 -6.22
N PHE A 217 0.48 -16.24 -5.60
CA PHE A 217 -0.81 -16.11 -4.93
C PHE A 217 -1.97 -16.29 -5.91
N SER A 218 -2.88 -17.23 -5.62
CA SER A 218 -3.97 -17.59 -6.52
C SER A 218 -5.26 -17.93 -5.75
N VAL A 219 -6.26 -18.45 -6.48
CA VAL A 219 -7.51 -18.94 -5.88
C VAL A 219 -7.22 -20.00 -4.82
N GLY A 220 -7.85 -19.86 -3.66
CA GLY A 220 -7.63 -20.71 -2.49
C GLY A 220 -6.34 -20.43 -1.70
N SER A 221 -5.45 -19.55 -2.18
CA SER A 221 -4.32 -19.06 -1.39
C SER A 221 -4.78 -18.08 -0.32
N TYR A 222 -4.12 -18.12 0.84
CA TYR A 222 -4.29 -17.14 1.91
C TYR A 222 -3.01 -16.96 2.73
N PHE A 223 -2.81 -15.77 3.26
CA PHE A 223 -1.72 -15.45 4.19
C PHE A 223 -2.16 -15.64 5.64
N THR A 224 -1.31 -16.32 6.42
CA THR A 224 -1.51 -16.46 7.88
C THR A 224 -0.98 -15.29 8.70
N GLY A 225 -0.11 -14.47 8.10
CA GLY A 225 0.58 -13.35 8.74
C GLY A 225 1.58 -12.72 7.78
N LEU A 226 2.30 -11.69 8.24
CA LEU A 226 3.34 -11.02 7.48
C LEU A 226 4.58 -11.90 7.32
N THR A 227 5.29 -11.76 6.20
CA THR A 227 6.60 -12.39 6.04
C THR A 227 7.69 -11.53 6.66
N ARG A 228 8.87 -12.12 6.81
CA ARG A 228 10.08 -11.44 7.28
C ARG A 228 10.36 -10.13 6.55
N ASP A 229 10.21 -10.10 5.23
CA ASP A 229 10.52 -8.93 4.40
C ASP A 229 9.46 -7.83 4.51
N ASP A 230 8.16 -8.17 4.59
CA ASP A 230 7.10 -7.18 4.88
C ASP A 230 7.37 -6.48 6.23
N VAL A 231 7.76 -7.27 7.22
CA VAL A 231 8.10 -6.79 8.56
C VAL A 231 9.40 -5.98 8.56
N GLY A 232 10.37 -6.38 7.75
CA GLY A 232 11.59 -5.62 7.48
C GLY A 232 11.29 -4.22 6.93
N ALA A 233 10.36 -4.12 5.99
CA ALA A 233 9.91 -2.85 5.44
C ALA A 233 9.30 -1.95 6.52
N ILE A 234 8.34 -2.48 7.30
CA ILE A 234 7.68 -1.75 8.39
C ILE A 234 8.72 -1.28 9.42
N LYS A 235 9.65 -2.15 9.82
CA LYS A 235 10.73 -1.80 10.74
C LYS A 235 11.59 -0.67 10.19
N TYR A 236 12.03 -0.76 8.94
CA TYR A 236 12.84 0.28 8.32
C TYR A 236 12.10 1.62 8.27
N THR A 237 10.85 1.62 7.80
CA THR A 237 10.06 2.83 7.60
C THR A 237 9.78 3.56 8.92
N TYR A 238 9.42 2.80 9.96
CA TYR A 238 8.92 3.37 11.21
C TYR A 238 9.92 3.36 12.38
N ARG A 239 11.13 2.79 12.24
CA ARG A 239 12.16 2.86 13.29
C ARG A 239 12.43 4.31 13.70
N VAL A 240 12.60 4.53 15.00
CA VAL A 240 12.83 5.85 15.57
C VAL A 240 14.00 6.60 14.91
N ASP A 241 15.07 5.91 14.53
CA ASP A 241 16.26 6.54 13.95
C ASP A 241 16.11 6.91 12.46
N ASN A 242 15.01 6.53 11.82
CA ASN A 242 14.73 6.90 10.45
C ASN A 242 14.15 8.33 10.40
N LYS A 243 14.96 9.28 9.94
CA LYS A 243 14.63 10.71 9.95
C LYS A 243 14.38 11.25 8.55
N ASN A 244 13.23 11.86 8.33
CA ASN A 244 12.89 12.54 7.08
C ASN A 244 12.51 13.99 7.32
N PHE A 245 12.93 14.88 6.43
CA PHE A 245 12.43 16.24 6.41
C PHE A 245 11.10 16.24 5.67
N GLU A 246 10.00 16.29 6.42
CA GLU A 246 8.65 16.02 5.91
C GLU A 246 7.63 16.93 6.59
N ALA A 247 6.48 17.18 5.96
CA ALA A 247 5.39 17.94 6.55
C ALA A 247 4.51 17.04 7.44
N ALA A 248 3.92 17.55 8.51
CA ALA A 248 2.97 16.77 9.31
C ALA A 248 1.75 16.34 8.47
N VAL A 249 1.15 15.19 8.80
CA VAL A 249 -0.12 14.77 8.19
C VAL A 249 -1.17 15.91 8.31
N PRO A 250 -2.00 16.17 7.28
CA PRO A 250 -3.03 17.19 7.33
C PRO A 250 -3.90 17.14 8.59
N GLY A 251 -4.30 18.33 9.07
CA GLY A 251 -5.08 18.51 10.30
C GLY A 251 -4.24 18.58 11.59
N SER A 252 -2.91 18.53 11.49
CA SER A 252 -1.98 18.58 12.63
C SER A 252 -1.67 20.02 13.08
N THR A 253 -1.74 20.23 14.39
CA THR A 253 -1.49 21.50 15.10
C THR A 253 -0.74 21.23 16.41
N ASN A 254 -0.22 22.26 17.07
CA ASN A 254 0.36 22.07 18.40
C ASN A 254 -0.75 21.95 19.46
N ALA A 255 -0.73 20.90 20.28
CA ALA A 255 -1.76 20.65 21.30
C ALA A 255 -1.83 21.72 22.40
N GLY A 256 -0.76 22.50 22.58
CA GLY A 256 -0.75 23.66 23.48
C GLY A 256 -1.22 24.97 22.83
N PHE A 257 -1.51 24.96 21.53
CA PHE A 257 -1.93 26.13 20.78
C PHE A 257 -3.46 26.21 20.73
N SER A 258 -4.04 27.16 21.49
CA SER A 258 -5.43 27.55 21.29
C SER A 258 -5.46 28.58 20.15
N ALA A 259 -5.83 28.13 18.95
CA ALA A 259 -6.15 29.06 17.87
C ALA A 259 -7.36 29.89 18.29
N ILE A 260 -7.14 31.13 18.73
CA ILE A 260 -8.20 32.13 18.71
C ILE A 260 -8.51 32.36 17.22
N ILE A 261 -9.51 31.65 16.69
CA ILE A 261 -10.10 31.95 15.39
C ILE A 261 -10.81 33.30 15.58
N GLY A 262 -10.08 34.38 15.27
CA GLY A 262 -10.57 35.74 15.37
C GLY A 262 -11.66 36.02 14.35
N GLY A 263 -12.91 35.81 14.76
CA GLY A 263 -14.10 36.36 14.15
C GLY A 263 -14.94 37.06 15.22
N GLY A 264 -14.66 38.35 15.48
CA GLY A 264 -15.49 39.21 16.32
C GLY A 264 -15.02 39.35 17.76
N GLY A 265 -14.95 40.60 18.23
CA GLY A 265 -14.26 41.00 19.46
C GLY A 265 -14.86 40.49 20.77
N GLY A 266 -13.99 40.35 21.77
CA GLY A 266 -14.37 40.02 23.14
C GLY A 266 -13.35 39.16 23.88
N GLY A 267 -12.06 39.50 23.84
CA GLY A 267 -11.05 38.81 24.65
C GLY A 267 -11.20 39.16 26.14
N SER A 268 -11.17 38.15 27.01
CA SER A 268 -11.16 38.32 28.47
C SER A 268 -9.96 39.18 28.91
N PRO A 269 -10.14 40.18 29.80
CA PRO A 269 -9.05 40.99 30.36
C PRO A 269 -8.00 40.19 31.15
N TRP A 270 -8.28 38.92 31.41
CA TRP A 270 -7.43 38.00 32.17
C TRP A 270 -6.80 36.90 31.30
N ALA A 271 -6.94 36.97 29.98
CA ALA A 271 -6.25 36.06 29.08
C ALA A 271 -4.74 36.35 29.13
N ILE A 272 -3.94 35.32 29.44
CA ILE A 272 -2.48 35.38 29.39
C ILE A 272 -2.10 35.73 27.94
N PRO A 273 -1.39 36.84 27.69
CA PRO A 273 -0.92 37.18 26.34
C PRO A 273 -0.12 36.00 25.77
N PRO A 274 -0.22 35.69 24.47
CA PRO A 274 0.66 34.70 23.86
C PRO A 274 2.09 35.10 24.17
N GLY A 275 2.79 34.27 24.94
CA GLY A 275 4.19 34.52 25.24
C GLY A 275 4.95 34.51 23.93
N THR A 276 5.40 35.68 23.47
CA THR A 276 6.42 35.83 22.44
C THR A 276 7.76 35.37 22.99
N ASN A 277 7.85 34.14 23.50
CA ASN A 277 9.11 33.45 23.65
C ASN A 277 9.35 32.73 22.33
N ASN A 278 9.63 33.53 21.31
CA ASN A 278 10.22 33.08 20.06
C ASN A 278 11.68 32.70 20.36
N VAL A 279 11.87 31.63 21.12
CA VAL A 279 13.16 30.96 21.25
C VAL A 279 13.35 30.20 19.95
N THR A 280 14.01 30.83 18.98
CA THR A 280 15.18 30.29 18.24
C THR A 280 15.31 30.95 16.86
N THR A 281 16.28 31.86 16.75
CA THR A 281 16.85 32.37 15.49
C THR A 281 17.67 31.29 14.74
N ASN A 282 17.30 30.01 14.86
CA ASN A 282 18.07 28.88 14.34
C ASN A 282 17.21 27.63 14.00
N VAL A 283 15.89 27.77 13.84
CA VAL A 283 15.06 26.67 13.32
C VAL A 283 15.13 26.64 11.80
N VAL A 284 15.61 25.53 11.26
CA VAL A 284 15.30 25.14 9.88
C VAL A 284 13.88 24.54 9.94
N GLY A 285 12.89 25.34 9.57
CA GLY A 285 11.46 25.04 9.71
C GLY A 285 10.72 26.21 10.36
N GLY A 286 9.82 26.86 9.62
CA GLY A 286 9.01 27.94 10.19
C GLY A 286 8.09 27.39 11.28
N VAL A 287 7.88 28.15 12.36
CA VAL A 287 6.75 27.86 13.26
C VAL A 287 5.48 28.17 12.47
N SER A 288 4.67 27.14 12.23
CA SER A 288 3.40 27.28 11.51
C SER A 288 2.44 28.20 12.28
N ALA A 289 1.45 28.78 11.61
CA ALA A 289 0.37 29.55 12.24
C ALA A 289 -0.42 28.74 13.30
N THR A 290 -0.17 27.43 13.38
CA THR A 290 -0.72 26.46 14.32
C THR A 290 0.16 26.21 15.56
N GLY A 291 1.29 26.92 15.69
CA GLY A 291 2.26 26.75 16.77
C GLY A 291 3.07 25.45 16.70
N LEU A 292 2.88 24.63 15.65
CA LEU A 292 3.62 23.41 15.39
C LEU A 292 4.89 23.73 14.60
N ILE A 293 6.01 23.08 14.92
CA ILE A 293 7.22 23.16 14.08
C ILE A 293 6.99 22.26 12.87
N ASP A 294 6.75 22.88 11.72
CA ASP A 294 6.36 22.18 10.49
C ASP A 294 6.65 23.04 9.23
N PRO A 295 7.35 22.53 8.20
CA PRO A 295 8.00 21.21 8.13
C PRO A 295 9.17 21.08 9.11
N ALA A 296 9.52 19.83 9.44
CA ALA A 296 10.59 19.50 10.38
C ALA A 296 11.31 18.20 9.98
N LEU A 297 12.51 18.00 10.53
CA LEU A 297 13.19 16.71 10.46
C LEU A 297 12.56 15.77 11.51
N ARG A 298 11.69 14.86 11.06
CA ARG A 298 10.85 13.99 11.89
C ARG A 298 11.43 12.59 12.02
N PHE A 299 11.41 12.06 13.23
CA PHE A 299 11.79 10.68 13.54
C PHE A 299 10.66 9.73 13.12
N GLY A 300 10.96 8.45 12.89
CA GLY A 300 9.93 7.44 12.68
C GLY A 300 9.02 7.31 13.90
N VAL A 301 7.73 7.04 13.68
CA VAL A 301 6.71 7.00 14.75
C VAL A 301 6.79 5.77 15.66
N ASP A 302 7.71 4.86 15.40
CA ASP A 302 7.95 3.57 16.08
C ASP A 302 6.80 2.57 15.98
N LYS A 303 5.54 3.00 16.09
CA LYS A 303 4.37 2.15 15.96
C LYS A 303 3.23 2.88 15.24
N ILE A 304 2.64 2.19 14.28
CA ILE A 304 1.36 2.53 13.66
C ILE A 304 0.26 1.72 14.34
N ASN A 305 -0.82 2.38 14.71
CA ASN A 305 -2.06 1.77 15.17
C ASN A 305 -3.17 2.12 14.19
N LEU A 306 -3.77 1.09 13.59
CA LEU A 306 -5.00 1.20 12.83
C LEU A 306 -6.17 1.12 13.82
N ILE A 307 -6.90 2.21 13.99
CA ILE A 307 -8.00 2.33 14.95
C ILE A 307 -9.30 2.49 14.18
N ARG A 308 -10.28 1.62 14.45
CA ARG A 308 -11.60 1.75 13.83
C ARG A 308 -12.28 3.01 14.36
N GLY A 309 -12.70 3.90 13.47
CA GLY A 309 -13.61 4.97 13.79
C GLY A 309 -15.06 4.53 13.64
N ASP A 310 -15.95 5.12 14.43
CA ASP A 310 -17.38 4.93 14.26
C ASP A 310 -17.83 5.65 12.98
N TYR A 311 -18.25 4.86 12.00
CA TYR A 311 -18.74 5.31 10.71
C TYR A 311 -19.82 4.33 10.27
N ASP A 312 -21.08 4.76 10.33
CA ASP A 312 -22.24 3.99 9.88
C ASP A 312 -23.07 4.84 8.92
N SER A 313 -22.64 4.81 7.65
CA SER A 313 -23.35 5.53 6.59
C SER A 313 -24.72 4.94 6.24
N ILE A 314 -25.07 3.72 6.71
CA ILE A 314 -26.39 3.10 6.50
C ILE A 314 -27.42 3.72 7.44
N LEU A 315 -27.02 4.04 8.68
CA LEU A 315 -27.86 4.74 9.66
C LEU A 315 -27.83 6.27 9.52
N GLY A 316 -27.12 6.81 8.51
CA GLY A 316 -26.94 8.24 8.33
C GLY A 316 -26.00 8.88 9.37
N GLU A 317 -25.20 8.07 10.06
CA GLU A 317 -24.16 8.57 10.96
C GLU A 317 -22.90 8.93 10.16
N PHE A 318 -22.57 10.21 10.19
CA PHE A 318 -21.33 10.72 9.63
C PHE A 318 -20.16 10.40 10.57
N PHE A 319 -18.96 10.29 10.01
CA PHE A 319 -17.75 10.11 10.80
C PHE A 319 -17.66 11.18 11.88
N THR A 320 -17.65 10.77 13.14
CA THR A 320 -17.54 11.72 14.25
C THR A 320 -16.10 12.23 14.29
N PRO A 321 -15.87 13.55 14.23
CA PRO A 321 -14.51 14.08 14.24
C PRO A 321 -13.72 13.61 15.46
N ILE A 322 -12.55 13.02 15.21
CA ILE A 322 -11.68 12.49 16.26
C ILE A 322 -10.57 13.51 16.50
N THR A 323 -10.39 13.91 17.76
CA THR A 323 -9.23 14.68 18.20
C THR A 323 -8.16 13.70 18.69
N ASN A 324 -7.14 13.46 17.86
CA ASN A 324 -6.02 12.61 18.19
C ASN A 324 -4.87 13.45 18.76
N VAL A 325 -4.39 13.13 19.96
CA VAL A 325 -3.28 13.84 20.60
C VAL A 325 -2.14 12.86 20.87
N TYR A 326 -0.95 13.18 20.38
CA TYR A 326 0.23 12.34 20.55
C TYR A 326 1.50 13.18 20.64
N ASP A 327 2.56 12.60 21.18
CA ASP A 327 3.88 13.20 21.19
C ASP A 327 4.67 12.72 19.96
N GLU A 328 5.33 13.64 19.26
CA GLU A 328 6.28 13.31 18.20
C GLU A 328 7.67 13.82 18.55
N LYS A 329 8.70 13.15 18.00
CA LYS A 329 10.09 13.60 18.09
C LYS A 329 10.52 14.23 16.77
N ILE A 330 11.08 15.42 16.87
CA ILE A 330 11.68 16.17 15.77
C ILE A 330 13.10 16.56 16.11
N GLU A 331 13.89 16.92 15.11
CA GLU A 331 15.23 17.47 15.31
C GLU A 331 15.24 18.98 14.99
N VAL A 332 15.71 19.77 15.95
CA VAL A 332 15.84 21.22 15.81
C VAL A 332 17.28 21.60 16.16
N GLY A 333 18.01 22.16 15.20
CA GLY A 333 19.41 22.54 15.40
C GLY A 333 20.32 21.38 15.80
N GLY A 334 20.04 20.16 15.32
CA GLY A 334 20.79 18.94 15.65
C GLY A 334 20.44 18.30 16.99
N VAL A 335 19.45 18.84 17.73
CA VAL A 335 19.01 18.30 19.02
C VAL A 335 17.61 17.72 18.90
N PRO A 336 17.38 16.46 19.34
CA PRO A 336 16.05 15.90 19.42
C PRO A 336 15.17 16.69 20.40
N GLN A 337 14.02 17.13 19.94
CA GLN A 337 12.99 17.80 20.72
C GLN A 337 11.66 17.05 20.57
N THR A 338 10.90 16.99 21.66
CA THR A 338 9.54 16.42 21.64
C THR A 338 8.53 17.54 21.53
N GLN A 339 7.61 17.44 20.57
CA GLN A 339 6.47 18.34 20.46
C GLN A 339 5.16 17.56 20.54
N ARG A 340 4.14 18.18 21.13
CA ARG A 340 2.82 17.56 21.30
C ARG A 340 1.90 17.97 20.17
N VAL A 341 1.47 17.00 19.38
CA VAL A 341 0.63 17.19 18.21
C VAL A 341 -0.83 16.95 18.58
N LEU A 342 -1.70 17.85 18.16
CA LEU A 342 -3.14 17.66 18.10
C LEU A 342 -3.56 17.58 16.64
N ARG A 343 -4.15 16.46 16.25
CA ARG A 343 -4.63 16.18 14.91
C ARG A 343 -6.15 16.03 14.94
N ILE A 344 -6.84 16.90 14.20
CA ILE A 344 -8.30 16.79 14.02
C ILE A 344 -8.56 15.95 12.77
N VAL A 345 -9.19 14.79 12.95
CA VAL A 345 -9.55 13.87 11.87
C VAL A 345 -11.05 14.03 11.64
N THR A 346 -11.43 14.61 10.50
CA THR A 346 -12.84 14.83 10.12
C THR A 346 -13.36 13.80 9.11
N THR A 347 -12.45 13.04 8.51
CA THR A 347 -12.73 11.90 7.62
C THR A 347 -11.76 10.78 7.97
N PRO A 348 -12.16 9.50 7.87
CA PRO A 348 -11.23 8.39 8.07
C PRO A 348 -9.98 8.52 7.20
N ASP A 349 -8.85 8.06 7.74
CA ASP A 349 -7.59 7.97 7.02
C ASP A 349 -7.64 6.88 5.95
N LEU A 350 -8.26 5.75 6.28
CA LEU A 350 -8.51 4.64 5.36
C LEU A 350 -10.02 4.32 5.33
N ILE A 351 -10.57 4.13 4.14
CA ILE A 351 -11.95 3.73 3.94
C ILE A 351 -11.97 2.41 3.17
N PHE A 352 -12.47 1.36 3.79
CA PHE A 352 -12.78 0.09 3.13
C PHE A 352 -14.17 0.17 2.52
N SER A 353 -14.25 -0.13 1.23
CA SER A 353 -15.45 0.04 0.42
C SER A 353 -15.71 -1.16 -0.46
N ALA A 354 -16.88 -1.22 -1.08
CA ALA A 354 -17.18 -2.17 -2.12
C ALA A 354 -17.90 -1.50 -3.30
N ARG A 355 -17.55 -1.87 -4.53
CA ARG A 355 -18.23 -1.35 -5.72
C ARG A 355 -18.06 -2.26 -6.92
N ASP A 356 -18.84 -2.00 -7.96
CA ASP A 356 -18.67 -2.69 -9.23
C ASP A 356 -17.42 -2.14 -9.91
N LEU A 357 -16.43 -3.01 -10.12
CA LEU A 357 -15.15 -2.68 -10.73
C LEU A 357 -15.03 -3.14 -12.17
N GLN A 358 -16.15 -3.54 -12.79
CA GLN A 358 -16.16 -3.74 -14.23
C GLN A 358 -16.24 -2.39 -14.92
N GLY A 359 -15.26 -2.15 -15.78
CA GLY A 359 -15.18 -0.91 -16.54
C GLY A 359 -16.39 -0.71 -17.46
N VAL A 360 -16.38 0.42 -18.17
CA VAL A 360 -17.38 0.68 -19.20
C VAL A 360 -17.20 -0.32 -20.35
N PRO A 361 -18.28 -0.78 -21.01
CA PRO A 361 -18.16 -1.58 -22.22
C PRO A 361 -17.33 -0.87 -23.31
N ASP A 362 -16.53 -1.64 -24.06
CA ASP A 362 -15.83 -1.23 -25.29
C ASP A 362 -14.85 -0.03 -25.21
N VAL A 363 -14.40 0.37 -24.01
CA VAL A 363 -13.41 1.47 -23.85
C VAL A 363 -11.96 0.99 -23.68
N SER A 364 -11.72 -0.30 -23.51
CA SER A 364 -10.38 -0.88 -23.32
C SER A 364 -10.00 -1.78 -24.50
N PRO A 365 -8.80 -1.62 -25.09
CA PRO A 365 -8.29 -2.55 -26.10
C PRO A 365 -7.83 -3.89 -25.50
N ASN A 366 -7.84 -4.03 -24.16
CA ASN A 366 -7.46 -5.25 -23.47
C ASN A 366 -8.66 -6.20 -23.31
N LEU A 367 -8.38 -7.51 -23.23
CA LEU A 367 -9.39 -8.51 -22.88
C LEU A 367 -10.13 -8.10 -21.60
N PRO A 368 -11.47 -8.29 -21.51
CA PRO A 368 -12.22 -8.03 -20.29
C PRO A 368 -11.66 -8.88 -19.14
N GLY A 369 -10.94 -8.27 -18.21
CA GLY A 369 -10.47 -8.92 -16.99
C GLY A 369 -11.38 -8.59 -15.82
N VAL A 370 -11.25 -9.32 -14.71
CA VAL A 370 -11.92 -8.95 -13.46
C VAL A 370 -10.94 -8.26 -12.53
N THR A 371 -11.21 -6.98 -12.26
CA THR A 371 -10.52 -6.21 -11.24
C THR A 371 -10.96 -6.69 -9.87
N ILE A 372 -10.07 -7.27 -9.08
CA ILE A 372 -10.39 -7.82 -7.74
C ILE A 372 -10.65 -6.68 -6.74
N ALA A 373 -9.85 -5.62 -6.80
CA ALA A 373 -9.94 -4.45 -5.94
C ALA A 373 -9.29 -3.23 -6.61
N GLU A 374 -9.72 -2.04 -6.21
CA GLU A 374 -9.11 -0.76 -6.56
C GLU A 374 -8.74 0.00 -5.29
N ARG A 375 -7.83 0.96 -5.41
CA ARG A 375 -7.45 1.84 -4.31
C ARG A 375 -7.02 3.22 -4.80
N ALA A 376 -6.86 4.15 -3.86
CA ALA A 376 -6.30 5.47 -4.15
C ALA A 376 -4.92 5.32 -4.80
N ASN A 377 -4.57 6.26 -5.68
CA ASN A 377 -3.20 6.33 -6.20
C ASN A 377 -2.35 7.27 -5.34
N THR A 378 -1.06 7.34 -5.65
CA THR A 378 -0.11 8.21 -4.94
C THR A 378 -0.25 9.70 -5.26
N ALA A 379 -1.27 10.14 -6.02
CA ALA A 379 -1.41 11.54 -6.44
C ALA A 379 -1.68 12.50 -5.27
N ASN A 380 -2.31 12.02 -4.20
CA ASN A 380 -2.53 12.81 -2.98
C ASN A 380 -1.32 12.78 -2.03
N TRP A 381 -0.33 11.91 -2.29
CA TRP A 381 0.86 11.82 -1.44
C TRP A 381 1.73 13.04 -1.68
N GLN A 382 2.29 13.56 -0.60
CA GLN A 382 3.07 14.79 -0.64
C GLN A 382 4.55 14.45 -0.75
N ASN A 383 5.18 14.88 -1.84
CA ASN A 383 6.64 14.89 -1.96
C ASN A 383 7.22 16.09 -1.20
N ASP A 384 7.92 15.83 -0.11
CA ASP A 384 8.46 16.85 0.78
C ASP A 384 9.90 17.28 0.42
N ARG A 385 10.48 16.70 -0.64
CA ARG A 385 11.83 17.07 -1.09
C ARG A 385 11.98 18.55 -1.38
N SER A 386 10.95 19.17 -1.97
CA SER A 386 10.93 20.59 -2.28
C SER A 386 10.99 21.48 -1.03
N LEU A 387 10.48 21.00 0.12
CA LEU A 387 10.51 21.72 1.39
C LEU A 387 11.94 21.83 1.95
N SER A 388 12.81 20.88 1.60
CA SER A 388 14.23 20.88 1.98
C SER A 388 15.15 21.69 1.04
N GLY A 389 14.58 22.43 0.07
CA GLY A 389 15.35 23.18 -0.92
C GLY A 389 16.07 22.31 -1.97
N GLY A 390 15.80 21.02 -1.99
CA GLY A 390 16.28 20.11 -3.04
C GLY A 390 15.58 20.35 -4.37
N THR A 391 16.32 20.27 -5.47
CA THR A 391 15.75 20.22 -6.82
C THR A 391 14.76 19.06 -6.92
N ILE A 392 13.62 19.24 -7.62
CA ILE A 392 12.48 18.30 -7.77
C ILE A 392 12.84 16.99 -8.53
N LEU A 393 14.13 16.64 -8.59
CA LEU A 393 14.66 15.54 -9.40
C LEU A 393 14.60 14.17 -8.70
N ASN A 394 14.10 14.14 -7.46
CA ASN A 394 14.07 12.95 -6.62
C ASN A 394 12.63 12.63 -6.23
N ALA A 395 12.34 11.34 -6.13
CA ALA A 395 10.98 10.87 -5.90
C ALA A 395 10.50 11.10 -4.47
N GLY A 396 11.35 11.44 -3.49
CA GLY A 396 10.99 11.68 -2.08
C GLY A 396 12.14 12.32 -1.27
N PRO A 397 12.08 12.33 0.08
CA PRO A 397 11.09 11.65 0.91
C PRO A 397 9.73 12.36 0.86
N GLY A 398 8.70 11.70 1.37
CA GLY A 398 7.36 12.29 1.44
C GLY A 398 6.41 11.67 2.44
N THR A 399 5.28 12.33 2.60
CA THR A 399 4.24 11.98 3.56
C THR A 399 3.03 11.41 2.84
N ILE A 400 2.59 10.22 3.26
CA ILE A 400 1.32 9.62 2.82
C ILE A 400 0.17 10.42 3.43
N ARG A 401 -0.87 10.71 2.63
CA ARG A 401 -1.96 11.60 3.03
C ARG A 401 -3.33 10.96 2.93
N PRO A 402 -4.22 11.25 3.90
CA PRO A 402 -5.60 10.83 3.85
C PRO A 402 -6.45 11.76 2.95
N PRO A 403 -7.67 11.33 2.56
CA PRO A 403 -8.19 9.98 2.73
C PRO A 403 -7.63 9.00 1.69
N VAL A 404 -7.35 7.78 2.13
CA VAL A 404 -7.07 6.62 1.27
C VAL A 404 -8.34 5.77 1.18
N PHE A 405 -8.63 5.28 -0.01
CA PHE A 405 -9.78 4.45 -0.29
C PHE A 405 -9.33 3.09 -0.82
N ILE A 406 -9.91 2.01 -0.32
CA ILE A 406 -9.70 0.63 -0.78
C ILE A 406 -11.06 0.03 -1.08
N ALA A 407 -11.40 -0.15 -2.35
CA ALA A 407 -12.64 -0.80 -2.75
C ALA A 407 -12.42 -2.22 -3.24
N PHE A 408 -13.19 -3.15 -2.69
CA PHE A 408 -13.27 -4.53 -3.15
C PHE A 408 -14.38 -4.66 -4.20
N ASN A 409 -14.18 -5.54 -5.17
CA ASN A 409 -15.18 -5.80 -6.19
C ASN A 409 -16.43 -6.47 -5.57
N ASN A 410 -17.61 -5.87 -5.80
CA ASN A 410 -18.90 -6.35 -5.32
C ASN A 410 -19.79 -6.95 -6.40
N ILE A 411 -19.24 -7.24 -7.59
CA ILE A 411 -20.02 -7.77 -8.72
C ILE A 411 -20.73 -9.09 -8.40
N GLY A 412 -20.17 -9.90 -7.49
CA GLY A 412 -20.70 -11.24 -7.20
C GLY A 412 -20.37 -12.24 -8.32
N PHE A 413 -21.38 -12.97 -8.79
CA PHE A 413 -21.19 -14.03 -9.79
C PHE A 413 -20.94 -13.42 -11.18
N ILE A 414 -19.76 -13.68 -11.74
CA ILE A 414 -19.39 -13.32 -13.11
C ILE A 414 -18.75 -14.51 -13.81
N THR A 415 -19.05 -14.73 -15.09
CA THR A 415 -18.38 -15.71 -15.96
C THR A 415 -17.57 -14.99 -17.03
N PHE A 416 -16.54 -15.65 -17.56
CA PHE A 416 -15.75 -15.14 -18.67
C PHE A 416 -15.97 -16.01 -19.91
N GLU A 417 -16.36 -15.39 -21.01
CA GLU A 417 -16.67 -16.05 -22.28
C GLU A 417 -15.93 -15.36 -23.45
N GLY A 418 -15.19 -16.10 -24.27
CA GLY A 418 -14.48 -15.59 -25.47
C GLY A 418 -13.04 -16.11 -25.64
N PRO A 419 -12.30 -15.71 -26.70
CA PRO A 419 -12.74 -14.99 -27.90
C PRO A 419 -13.21 -15.96 -29.00
N ILE A 420 -14.43 -15.81 -29.53
CA ILE A 420 -14.91 -16.73 -30.57
C ILE A 420 -15.93 -16.05 -31.51
N PRO A 421 -15.83 -16.22 -32.85
CA PRO A 421 -16.86 -15.78 -33.79
C PRO A 421 -18.08 -16.72 -33.74
N GLY A 422 -19.20 -16.29 -33.15
CA GLY A 422 -20.46 -17.02 -33.14
C GLY A 422 -21.32 -16.79 -31.87
N PRO A 423 -22.53 -17.37 -31.78
CA PRO A 423 -23.33 -17.35 -30.56
C PRO A 423 -22.65 -18.15 -29.45
N VAL A 424 -22.65 -17.60 -28.23
CA VAL A 424 -22.10 -18.23 -27.02
C VAL A 424 -23.16 -19.14 -26.41
N PHE A 425 -22.86 -20.43 -26.32
CA PHE A 425 -23.60 -21.34 -25.44
C PHE A 425 -22.90 -21.30 -24.08
N GLY A 426 -23.60 -20.86 -23.03
CA GLY A 426 -23.05 -20.83 -21.67
C GLY A 426 -22.72 -22.25 -21.20
N LEU A 427 -21.45 -22.63 -21.31
CA LEU A 427 -20.93 -23.93 -20.90
C LEU A 427 -20.07 -23.80 -19.62
N ASN A 428 -19.63 -22.58 -19.29
CA ASN A 428 -18.90 -22.29 -18.06
C ASN A 428 -19.90 -21.93 -16.96
N ASN A 429 -20.17 -22.90 -16.09
CA ASN A 429 -21.06 -22.74 -14.94
C ASN A 429 -20.32 -22.28 -13.66
N LEU A 430 -18.98 -22.18 -13.71
CA LEU A 430 -18.17 -21.72 -12.58
C LEU A 430 -17.93 -20.21 -12.65
N PRO A 431 -18.04 -19.50 -11.50
CA PRO A 431 -17.70 -18.09 -11.46
C PRO A 431 -16.22 -17.89 -11.74
N TYR A 432 -15.92 -16.93 -12.60
CA TYR A 432 -14.58 -16.46 -12.92
C TYR A 432 -13.92 -15.74 -11.74
N PHE A 433 -14.73 -15.16 -10.85
CA PHE A 433 -14.27 -14.46 -9.66
C PHE A 433 -15.33 -14.51 -8.55
N LEU A 434 -14.90 -14.81 -7.33
CA LEU A 434 -15.68 -14.63 -6.11
C LEU A 434 -14.75 -14.42 -4.91
N PHE A 435 -15.12 -13.51 -4.00
CA PHE A 435 -14.45 -13.42 -2.71
C PHE A 435 -14.95 -14.51 -1.76
N GLY A 436 -14.05 -15.00 -0.92
CA GLY A 436 -14.37 -15.88 0.19
C GLY A 436 -13.57 -15.55 1.45
N ALA A 437 -13.94 -16.23 2.53
CA ALA A 437 -13.21 -16.24 3.78
C ALA A 437 -12.94 -17.68 4.19
N PHE A 438 -11.66 -18.02 4.34
CA PHE A 438 -11.23 -19.36 4.69
C PHE A 438 -9.87 -19.33 5.41
N ASP A 439 -9.53 -20.46 6.01
CA ASP A 439 -8.28 -20.66 6.74
C ASP A 439 -7.79 -22.10 6.53
N GLY A 440 -6.82 -22.50 7.36
CA GLY A 440 -6.23 -23.84 7.30
C GLY A 440 -7.04 -24.93 7.99
N SER A 441 -8.25 -24.61 8.46
CA SER A 441 -9.14 -25.59 9.08
C SER A 441 -9.94 -26.37 8.05
N THR A 442 -10.69 -27.37 8.53
CA THR A 442 -11.66 -28.12 7.71
C THR A 442 -13.04 -27.46 7.69
N ASN A 443 -13.17 -26.25 8.25
CA ASN A 443 -14.44 -25.53 8.23
C ASN A 443 -14.84 -25.16 6.80
N GLU A 444 -16.14 -25.05 6.59
CA GLU A 444 -16.68 -24.64 5.30
C GLU A 444 -16.28 -23.20 4.96
N PRO A 445 -15.69 -22.94 3.78
CA PRO A 445 -15.42 -21.58 3.33
C PRO A 445 -16.68 -20.73 3.32
N VAL A 446 -16.57 -19.48 3.76
CA VAL A 446 -17.65 -18.51 3.56
C VAL A 446 -17.45 -17.87 2.19
N ILE A 447 -18.54 -17.68 1.45
CA ILE A 447 -18.54 -17.00 0.16
C ILE A 447 -19.26 -15.66 0.28
N PHE A 448 -18.76 -14.65 -0.42
CA PHE A 448 -19.39 -13.34 -0.51
C PHE A 448 -19.99 -13.19 -1.90
N SER A 449 -21.33 -13.23 -1.98
CA SER A 449 -22.08 -13.12 -3.23
C SER A 449 -23.19 -12.08 -3.08
N GLN A 450 -23.51 -11.40 -4.19
CA GLN A 450 -24.53 -10.34 -4.18
C GLN A 450 -25.86 -10.89 -3.68
N GLY A 451 -26.34 -10.41 -2.54
CA GLY A 451 -27.60 -10.85 -1.92
C GLY A 451 -27.66 -12.34 -1.56
N GLY A 452 -26.52 -13.03 -1.42
CA GLY A 452 -26.49 -14.48 -1.22
C GLY A 452 -26.94 -15.27 -2.46
N SER A 453 -26.79 -14.68 -3.65
CA SER A 453 -27.25 -15.23 -4.94
C SER A 453 -26.72 -16.64 -5.26
N ILE A 454 -25.59 -17.01 -4.66
CA ILE A 454 -25.04 -18.35 -4.74
C ILE A 454 -24.62 -18.79 -3.33
N THR A 455 -25.00 -20.02 -2.97
CA THR A 455 -24.56 -20.73 -1.76
C THR A 455 -23.35 -21.61 -2.08
N ILE A 456 -22.59 -21.98 -1.06
CA ILE A 456 -21.42 -22.84 -1.25
C ILE A 456 -21.81 -24.22 -1.79
N GLN A 457 -22.96 -24.76 -1.38
CA GLN A 457 -23.46 -26.04 -1.91
C GLN A 457 -23.82 -25.94 -3.41
N GLN A 458 -24.41 -24.81 -3.84
CA GLN A 458 -24.67 -24.57 -5.26
C GLN A 458 -23.38 -24.41 -6.04
N LEU A 459 -22.39 -23.71 -5.49
CA LEU A 459 -21.07 -23.58 -6.12
C LEU A 459 -20.37 -24.94 -6.28
N GLU A 460 -20.50 -25.82 -5.29
CA GLU A 460 -20.01 -27.20 -5.37
C GLU A 460 -20.75 -28.02 -6.43
N GLN A 461 -22.07 -27.88 -6.55
CA GLN A 461 -22.84 -28.54 -7.61
C GLN A 461 -22.38 -28.09 -9.00
N LEU A 462 -22.17 -26.78 -9.19
CA LEU A 462 -21.65 -26.21 -10.44
C LEU A 462 -20.23 -26.72 -10.72
N ALA A 463 -19.36 -26.81 -9.71
CA ALA A 463 -18.01 -27.37 -9.84
C ALA A 463 -18.01 -28.86 -10.22
N LEU A 464 -19.01 -29.61 -9.77
CA LEU A 464 -19.19 -31.03 -10.07
C LEU A 464 -19.96 -31.29 -11.37
N GLY A 465 -20.47 -30.24 -12.03
CA GLY A 465 -21.29 -30.35 -13.24
C GLY A 465 -22.64 -31.05 -13.01
N ARG A 466 -23.24 -30.87 -11.83
CA ARG A 466 -24.48 -31.55 -11.40
C ARG A 466 -25.68 -30.64 -11.29
#